data_AF-A0A919ZXK0-F1
#
_entry.id   AF-A0A919ZXK0-F1
#
_cell.length_a   1.000
_cell.length_b   1.000
_cell.length_c   1.000
_cell.angle_alpha   90.00
_cell.angle_beta   90.00
_cell.angle_gamma   90.00
#
_symmetry.space_group_name_H-M   'P 1'
#
loop_
_entity.id
_entity.type
_entity.pdbx_description
1 polymer ?
#
loop_
_entity_poly.entity_id
_entity_poly.type
_entity_poly.pdbx_seq_one_letter_code
_entity_poly.pdbx_strand_id
1 'polypeptide(L)'
;MELTLEETLNWLSAEVNSFSEMNGSLTEEAFFQVFTDEIIAAGEIDNADRCYFKKLGMRIDGYGSDPIDSDNELNVIVADYSSSETIENVNKLDIENVCKRSGNFISKCLSQDFINEMDVSSPEYGFADMVRLRWKDISKIRIIFITNKSLSIRKTEFHPLPILGIKSEFICWDINRLQQYKNSGKRKKNLYP
;
A
#
# COMPACT_ATOMS: atom_id res chain seq x y z
N MET A 1 -13.48 20.41 -16.09
CA MET A 1 -14.46 19.71 -15.24
C MET A 1 -13.69 18.81 -14.28
N GLU A 2 -14.02 18.83 -13.00
CA GLU A 2 -13.44 17.95 -11.99
C GLU A 2 -14.09 16.57 -12.09
N LEU A 3 -13.29 15.52 -11.87
CA LEU A 3 -13.79 14.16 -11.79
C LEU A 3 -14.65 13.99 -10.54
N THR A 4 -15.81 13.35 -10.70
CA THR A 4 -16.59 12.83 -9.57
C THR A 4 -15.93 11.57 -8.99
N LEU A 5 -16.40 11.10 -7.83
CA LEU A 5 -15.88 9.86 -7.24
C LEU A 5 -16.22 8.65 -8.10
N GLU A 6 -17.42 8.62 -8.67
CA GLU A 6 -17.88 7.56 -9.57
C GLU A 6 -17.04 7.53 -10.86
N GLU A 7 -16.76 8.69 -11.46
CA GLU A 7 -15.86 8.78 -12.61
C GLU A 7 -14.43 8.33 -12.28
N THR A 8 -13.97 8.60 -11.05
CA THR A 8 -12.65 8.14 -10.59
C THR A 8 -12.61 6.63 -10.38
N LEU A 9 -13.67 6.04 -9.81
CA LEU A 9 -13.81 4.59 -9.66
C LEU A 9 -13.87 3.90 -11.03
N ASN A 10 -14.70 4.41 -11.94
CA ASN A 10 -14.85 3.87 -13.30
C ASN A 10 -13.53 3.92 -14.08
N TRP A 11 -12.80 5.05 -13.98
CA TRP A 11 -11.46 5.15 -14.56
C TRP A 11 -10.52 4.10 -13.98
N LEU A 12 -10.45 3.97 -12.66
CA LEU A 12 -9.55 3.03 -11.99
C LEU A 12 -9.87 1.58 -12.40
N SER A 13 -11.14 1.20 -12.40
CA SER A 13 -11.59 -0.13 -12.84
C SER A 13 -11.22 -0.40 -14.30
N ALA A 14 -11.32 0.59 -15.19
CA ALA A 14 -10.94 0.44 -16.59
C ALA A 14 -9.42 0.22 -16.75
N GLU A 15 -8.59 0.99 -16.05
CA GLU A 15 -7.12 0.81 -16.08
C GLU A 15 -6.71 -0.54 -15.52
N VAL A 16 -7.31 -0.97 -14.40
CA VAL A 16 -7.03 -2.26 -13.77
C VAL A 16 -7.40 -3.42 -14.70
N ASN A 17 -8.56 -3.36 -15.35
CA ASN A 17 -8.98 -4.39 -16.30
C ASN A 17 -8.06 -4.42 -17.53
N SER A 18 -7.73 -3.26 -18.10
CA SER A 18 -6.80 -3.17 -19.23
C SER A 18 -5.42 -3.75 -18.86
N PHE A 19 -4.90 -3.43 -17.68
CA PHE A 19 -3.61 -3.95 -17.23
C PHE A 19 -3.65 -5.47 -17.03
N SER A 20 -4.71 -5.98 -16.39
CA SER A 20 -4.93 -7.41 -16.18
C SER A 20 -5.00 -8.17 -17.51
N GLU A 21 -5.73 -7.66 -18.49
CA GLU A 21 -5.86 -8.27 -19.82
C GLU A 21 -4.53 -8.27 -20.59
N MET A 22 -3.80 -7.14 -20.57
CA MET A 22 -2.52 -7.00 -21.29
C MET A 22 -1.41 -7.89 -20.72
N ASN A 23 -1.40 -8.08 -19.39
CA ASN A 23 -0.33 -8.81 -18.70
C ASN A 23 -0.72 -10.24 -18.30
N GLY A 24 -1.99 -10.63 -18.49
CA GLY A 24 -2.51 -11.93 -18.03
C GLY A 24 -2.45 -12.09 -16.51
N SER A 25 -2.50 -10.99 -15.75
CA SER A 25 -2.38 -10.98 -14.29
C SER A 25 -3.75 -11.01 -13.61
N LEU A 26 -3.78 -11.34 -12.32
CA LEU A 26 -5.00 -11.20 -11.52
C LEU A 26 -5.38 -9.72 -11.36
N THR A 27 -6.67 -9.44 -11.17
CA THR A 27 -7.17 -8.07 -10.97
C THR A 27 -6.57 -7.37 -9.76
N GLU A 28 -6.28 -8.12 -8.70
CA GLU A 28 -5.67 -7.60 -7.47
C GLU A 28 -4.21 -7.20 -7.68
N GLU A 29 -3.50 -7.91 -8.55
CA GLU A 29 -2.12 -7.57 -8.94
C GLU A 29 -2.11 -6.35 -9.85
N ALA A 30 -3.03 -6.31 -10.82
CA ALA A 30 -3.23 -5.16 -11.68
C ALA A 30 -3.62 -3.90 -10.86
N PHE A 31 -4.52 -4.05 -9.89
CA PHE A 31 -4.89 -2.99 -8.96
C PHE A 31 -3.68 -2.49 -8.17
N PHE A 32 -2.88 -3.39 -7.62
CA PHE A 32 -1.66 -3.01 -6.92
C PHE A 32 -0.79 -2.15 -7.84
N GLN A 33 -0.47 -2.61 -9.04
CA GLN A 33 0.40 -1.90 -9.98
C GLN A 33 -0.15 -0.52 -10.36
N VAL A 34 -1.38 -0.47 -10.87
CA VAL A 34 -2.03 0.77 -11.34
C VAL A 34 -2.10 1.80 -10.20
N PHE A 35 -2.45 1.37 -9.00
CA PHE A 35 -2.59 2.28 -7.87
C PHE A 35 -1.20 2.71 -7.35
N THR A 36 -0.21 1.81 -7.31
CA THR A 36 1.14 2.20 -6.89
C THR A 36 1.77 3.22 -7.82
N ASP A 37 1.51 3.12 -9.14
CA ASP A 37 1.99 4.10 -10.12
C ASP A 37 1.41 5.50 -9.82
N GLU A 38 0.15 5.60 -9.38
CA GLU A 38 -0.47 6.87 -9.01
C GLU A 38 0.15 7.48 -7.74
N ILE A 39 0.42 6.68 -6.70
CA ILE A 39 1.02 7.21 -5.46
C ILE A 39 2.51 7.52 -5.61
N ILE A 40 3.21 6.83 -6.50
CA ILE A 40 4.58 7.16 -6.90
C ILE A 40 4.57 8.49 -7.66
N ALA A 41 3.69 8.66 -8.64
CA ALA A 41 3.54 9.92 -9.36
C ALA A 41 3.15 11.09 -8.42
N ALA A 42 2.42 10.81 -7.33
CA ALA A 42 2.08 11.78 -6.31
C ALA A 42 3.25 12.13 -5.36
N GLY A 43 4.35 11.37 -5.41
CA GLY A 43 5.52 11.53 -4.53
C GLY A 43 5.30 11.00 -3.11
N GLU A 44 4.37 10.04 -2.91
CA GLU A 44 4.18 9.41 -1.60
C GLU A 44 5.35 8.46 -1.26
N ILE A 45 5.81 7.73 -2.27
CA ILE A 45 6.94 6.78 -2.24
C ILE A 45 7.67 6.83 -3.59
N ASP A 46 8.95 6.45 -3.62
CA ASP A 46 9.75 6.51 -4.85
C ASP A 46 9.59 5.28 -5.75
N ASN A 47 9.37 4.12 -5.15
CA ASN A 47 9.14 2.85 -5.84
C ASN A 47 8.16 1.96 -5.05
N ALA A 48 7.59 0.96 -5.71
CA ALA A 48 6.79 -0.08 -5.08
C ALA A 48 7.08 -1.45 -5.73
N ASP A 49 7.62 -2.36 -4.94
CA ASP A 49 7.87 -3.74 -5.36
C ASP A 49 6.74 -4.66 -4.87
N ARG A 50 6.23 -5.50 -5.77
CA ARG A 50 5.19 -6.48 -5.44
C ARG A 50 5.78 -7.60 -4.57
N CYS A 51 5.14 -7.86 -3.44
CA CYS A 51 5.54 -8.92 -2.51
C CYS A 51 4.29 -9.42 -1.79
N TYR A 52 3.74 -10.55 -2.24
CA TYR A 52 2.48 -11.06 -1.70
C TYR A 52 2.72 -12.07 -0.60
N PHE A 53 2.45 -11.66 0.64
CA PHE A 53 2.44 -12.59 1.75
C PHE A 53 1.11 -12.55 2.49
N LYS A 54 0.47 -13.71 2.65
CA LYS A 54 -0.73 -13.85 3.47
C LYS A 54 -0.72 -15.18 4.22
N LYS A 55 -0.64 -15.10 5.55
CA LYS A 55 -0.86 -16.22 6.48
C LYS A 55 -1.81 -15.75 7.58
N LEU A 56 -2.31 -16.68 8.41
CA LEU A 56 -3.20 -16.33 9.51
C LEU A 56 -2.56 -15.23 10.40
N GLY A 57 -3.19 -14.06 10.45
CA GLY A 57 -2.70 -12.94 11.25
C GLY A 57 -1.56 -12.13 10.64
N MET A 58 -1.14 -12.39 9.39
CA MET A 58 -0.07 -11.66 8.70
C MET A 58 -0.45 -11.35 7.25
N ARG A 59 -0.19 -10.12 6.81
CA ARG A 59 -0.43 -9.71 5.43
C ARG A 59 0.44 -8.54 4.99
N ILE A 60 1.04 -8.66 3.83
CA ILE A 60 1.59 -7.57 3.02
C ILE A 60 1.29 -7.84 1.53
N ASP A 61 1.20 -6.78 0.74
CA ASP A 61 1.04 -6.88 -0.71
C ASP A 61 2.23 -6.23 -1.45
N GLY A 62 3.05 -5.43 -0.79
CA GLY A 62 4.28 -4.92 -1.37
C GLY A 62 5.07 -4.08 -0.39
N TYR A 63 6.15 -3.48 -0.88
CA TYR A 63 7.02 -2.62 -0.09
C TYR A 63 7.64 -1.52 -0.97
N GLY A 64 8.10 -0.45 -0.34
CA GLY A 64 8.81 0.63 -1.04
C GLY A 64 10.31 0.35 -1.19
N SER A 65 11.09 1.37 -1.51
CA SER A 65 12.56 1.29 -1.61
C SER A 65 13.23 0.74 -0.33
N ASP A 66 14.50 0.33 -0.43
CA ASP A 66 15.32 -0.01 0.74
C ASP A 66 15.27 1.17 1.74
N PRO A 67 15.06 0.92 3.06
CA PRO A 67 15.04 1.96 4.07
C PRO A 67 16.24 2.91 4.01
N ILE A 68 17.43 2.45 3.63
CA ILE A 68 18.62 3.31 3.54
C ILE A 68 18.49 4.40 2.46
N ASP A 69 17.71 4.13 1.42
CA ASP A 69 17.44 5.05 0.30
C ASP A 69 16.16 5.87 0.53
N SER A 70 15.46 5.66 1.65
CA SER A 70 14.16 6.25 1.96
C SER A 70 14.11 6.82 3.38
N ASP A 71 15.11 7.61 3.76
CA ASP A 71 15.22 8.31 5.05
C ASP A 71 15.08 7.39 6.28
N ASN A 72 15.56 6.15 6.15
CA ASN A 72 15.41 5.10 7.16
C ASN A 72 13.93 4.75 7.46
N GLU A 73 13.06 4.89 6.48
CA GLU A 73 11.64 4.56 6.57
C GLU A 73 11.34 3.22 5.89
N LEU A 74 10.84 2.25 6.66
CA LEU A 74 10.32 1.02 6.08
C LEU A 74 8.88 1.24 5.59
N ASN A 75 8.70 1.25 4.27
CA ASN A 75 7.39 1.39 3.64
C ASN A 75 6.81 0.01 3.29
N VAL A 76 5.66 -0.32 3.87
CA VAL A 76 4.93 -1.58 3.61
C VAL A 76 3.56 -1.28 3.07
N ILE A 77 3.19 -1.93 1.98
CA ILE A 77 1.97 -1.66 1.23
C ILE A 77 0.99 -2.81 1.44
N VAL A 78 -0.27 -2.48 1.71
CA VAL A 78 -1.39 -3.42 1.76
C VAL A 78 -2.49 -2.92 0.83
N ALA A 79 -2.92 -3.78 -0.08
CA ALA A 79 -3.93 -3.47 -1.10
C ALA A 79 -5.30 -4.08 -0.72
N ASP A 80 -6.33 -3.26 -0.72
CA ASP A 80 -7.72 -3.70 -0.55
C ASP A 80 -8.55 -3.27 -1.76
N TYR A 81 -8.69 -4.21 -2.68
CA TYR A 81 -9.45 -4.06 -3.91
C TYR A 81 -10.86 -4.63 -3.75
N SER A 82 -11.85 -3.94 -4.33
CA SER A 82 -13.21 -4.43 -4.51
C SER A 82 -13.58 -4.39 -5.99
N SER A 83 -14.21 -5.45 -6.49
CA SER A 83 -14.78 -5.47 -7.85
C SER A 83 -16.16 -4.81 -7.94
N SER A 84 -16.64 -4.19 -6.86
CA SER A 84 -17.92 -3.47 -6.84
C SER A 84 -17.92 -2.28 -7.81
N GLU A 85 -19.01 -2.16 -8.58
CA GLU A 85 -19.29 -0.99 -9.44
C GLU A 85 -19.71 0.25 -8.63
N THR A 86 -19.93 0.08 -7.33
CA THR A 86 -20.32 1.15 -6.41
C THR A 86 -19.27 1.35 -5.32
N ILE A 87 -19.16 2.58 -4.82
CA ILE A 87 -18.19 2.92 -3.77
C ILE A 87 -18.61 2.28 -2.45
N GLU A 88 -17.83 1.29 -2.02
CA GLU A 88 -17.93 0.71 -0.68
C GLU A 88 -17.15 1.54 0.35
N ASN A 89 -17.38 1.27 1.63
CA ASN A 89 -16.69 1.95 2.73
C ASN A 89 -15.69 1.03 3.42
N VAL A 90 -14.57 1.62 3.86
CA VAL A 90 -13.63 1.00 4.80
C VAL A 90 -14.04 1.39 6.21
N ASN A 91 -14.15 0.40 7.10
CA ASN A 91 -14.46 0.64 8.50
C ASN A 91 -13.19 0.63 9.38
N LYS A 92 -13.35 0.99 10.66
CA LYS A 92 -12.23 1.07 11.61
C LYS A 92 -11.54 -0.28 11.83
N LEU A 93 -12.33 -1.36 11.90
CA LEU A 93 -11.84 -2.71 12.13
C LEU A 93 -10.98 -3.20 10.96
N ASP A 94 -11.31 -2.80 9.73
CA ASP A 94 -10.49 -3.10 8.55
C ASP A 94 -9.09 -2.50 8.70
N ILE A 95 -9.00 -1.22 9.09
CA ILE A 95 -7.73 -0.51 9.31
C ILE A 95 -6.93 -1.15 10.45
N GLU A 96 -7.58 -1.42 11.59
CA GLU A 96 -6.94 -2.09 12.74
C GLU A 96 -6.37 -3.45 12.34
N ASN A 97 -7.12 -4.22 11.54
CA ASN A 97 -6.68 -5.51 11.04
C ASN A 97 -5.53 -5.40 10.05
N VAL A 98 -5.56 -4.42 9.14
CA VAL A 98 -4.44 -4.15 8.21
C VAL A 98 -3.17 -3.88 9.01
N CYS A 99 -3.22 -2.96 9.97
CA CYS A 99 -2.03 -2.56 10.74
C CYS A 99 -1.51 -3.68 11.64
N LYS A 100 -2.41 -4.43 12.28
CA LYS A 100 -2.04 -5.59 13.09
C LYS A 100 -1.37 -6.67 12.23
N ARG A 101 -1.92 -6.96 11.04
CA ARG A 101 -1.40 -8.02 10.16
C ARG A 101 -0.07 -7.65 9.52
N SER A 102 0.11 -6.41 9.07
CA SER A 102 1.39 -5.95 8.54
C SER A 102 2.44 -5.85 9.65
N GLY A 103 2.10 -5.31 10.82
CA GLY A 103 2.98 -5.24 11.98
C GLY A 103 3.45 -6.62 12.48
N ASN A 104 2.55 -7.62 12.47
CA ASN A 104 2.90 -9.00 12.79
C ASN A 104 3.89 -9.59 11.78
N PHE A 105 3.71 -9.32 10.48
CA PHE A 105 4.64 -9.79 9.45
C PHE A 105 6.02 -9.17 9.66
N ILE A 106 6.10 -7.85 9.81
CA ILE A 106 7.35 -7.11 10.05
C ILE A 106 8.06 -7.64 11.29
N SER A 107 7.33 -7.88 12.38
CA SER A 107 7.89 -8.45 13.60
C SER A 107 8.46 -9.86 13.37
N LYS A 108 7.83 -10.65 12.49
CA LYS A 108 8.26 -12.01 12.15
C LYS A 108 9.49 -12.04 11.25
N CYS A 109 9.77 -11.01 10.45
CA CYS A 109 11.02 -10.91 9.69
C CYS A 109 12.28 -10.99 10.56
N LEU A 110 12.19 -10.63 11.86
CA LEU A 110 13.31 -10.72 12.80
C LEU A 110 13.46 -12.10 13.47
N SER A 111 12.52 -13.01 13.22
CA SER A 111 12.53 -14.37 13.77
C SER A 111 13.33 -15.29 12.84
N GLN A 112 14.43 -15.85 13.33
CA GLN A 112 15.24 -16.77 12.53
C GLN A 112 14.43 -18.00 12.05
N ASP A 113 13.54 -18.53 12.89
CA ASP A 113 12.66 -19.64 12.52
C ASP A 113 11.75 -19.28 11.35
N PHE A 114 11.20 -18.07 11.33
CA PHE A 114 10.34 -17.60 10.25
C PHE A 114 11.10 -17.50 8.93
N ILE A 115 12.31 -16.92 8.96
CA ILE A 115 13.19 -16.84 7.78
C ILE A 115 13.56 -18.22 7.26
N ASN A 116 13.85 -19.18 8.16
CA ASN A 116 14.21 -20.54 7.77
C ASN A 116 13.06 -21.34 7.14
N GLU A 117 11.81 -20.97 7.42
CA GLU A 117 10.61 -21.59 6.82
C GLU A 117 10.29 -21.05 5.42
N MET A 118 10.92 -19.95 5.01
CA MET A 118 10.65 -19.29 3.73
C MET A 118 11.51 -19.85 2.60
N ASP A 119 10.97 -19.88 1.38
CA ASP A 119 11.73 -20.19 0.18
C ASP A 119 12.69 -19.04 -0.13
N VAL A 120 14.00 -19.32 -0.14
CA VAL A 120 15.06 -18.33 -0.38
C VAL A 120 14.95 -17.66 -1.75
N SER A 121 14.30 -18.32 -2.72
CA SER A 121 14.05 -17.75 -4.05
C SER A 121 12.81 -16.85 -4.13
N SER A 122 12.01 -16.79 -3.06
CA SER A 122 10.76 -16.03 -3.03
C SER A 122 10.97 -14.53 -2.80
N PRO A 123 10.14 -13.65 -3.41
CA PRO A 123 10.16 -12.22 -3.14
C PRO A 123 9.98 -11.89 -1.65
N GLU A 124 9.15 -12.67 -0.96
CA GLU A 124 8.86 -12.47 0.45
C GLU A 124 10.10 -12.72 1.33
N TYR A 125 10.94 -13.70 0.96
CA TYR A 125 12.22 -13.93 1.65
C TYR A 125 13.15 -12.75 1.46
N GLY A 126 13.29 -12.26 0.23
CA GLY A 126 14.13 -11.10 -0.09
C GLY A 126 13.72 -9.88 0.73
N PHE A 127 12.42 -9.60 0.80
CA PHE A 127 11.89 -8.51 1.63
C PHE A 127 12.15 -8.75 3.13
N ALA A 128 11.86 -9.95 3.65
CA ALA A 128 12.05 -10.26 5.07
C ALA A 128 13.53 -10.18 5.49
N ASP A 129 14.44 -10.62 4.62
CA ASP A 129 15.88 -10.51 4.86
C ASP A 129 16.35 -9.05 4.83
N MET A 130 15.87 -8.24 3.88
CA MET A 130 16.13 -6.80 3.85
C MET A 130 15.71 -6.15 5.17
N VAL A 131 14.48 -6.40 5.63
CA VAL A 131 13.98 -5.86 6.91
C VAL A 131 14.90 -6.27 8.07
N ARG A 132 15.34 -7.53 8.11
CA ARG A 132 16.25 -8.04 9.14
C ARG A 132 17.61 -7.36 9.11
N LEU A 133 18.19 -7.18 7.92
CA LEU A 133 19.50 -6.55 7.72
C LEU A 133 19.48 -5.06 8.07
N ARG A 134 18.39 -4.36 7.73
CA ARG A 134 18.21 -2.91 7.95
C ARG A 134 17.60 -2.55 9.30
N TRP A 135 17.15 -3.54 10.09
CA TRP A 135 16.34 -3.29 11.29
C TRP A 135 16.91 -2.24 12.25
N LYS A 136 18.23 -2.21 12.40
CA LYS A 136 18.94 -1.28 13.31
C LYS A 136 18.92 0.16 12.83
N ASP A 137 18.79 0.36 11.52
CA ASP A 137 18.84 1.66 10.88
C ASP A 137 17.42 2.24 10.72
N ILE A 138 16.39 1.38 10.62
CA ILE A 138 14.98 1.79 10.49
C ILE A 138 14.56 2.67 11.67
N SER A 139 14.14 3.89 11.38
CA SER A 139 13.68 4.88 12.36
C SER A 139 12.15 5.03 12.41
N LYS A 140 11.48 4.64 11.32
CA LYS A 140 10.02 4.73 11.17
C LYS A 140 9.50 3.60 10.29
N ILE A 141 8.31 3.10 10.59
CA ILE A 141 7.58 2.16 9.74
C ILE A 141 6.30 2.82 9.22
N ARG A 142 6.12 2.85 7.90
CA ARG A 142 4.93 3.38 7.23
C ARG A 142 4.11 2.21 6.68
N ILE A 143 2.90 2.05 7.20
CA ILE A 143 1.91 1.11 6.67
C ILE A 143 1.03 1.89 5.70
N ILE A 144 1.27 1.68 4.41
CA ILE A 144 0.57 2.32 3.30
C ILE A 144 -0.58 1.40 2.88
N PHE A 145 -1.79 1.92 2.99
CA PHE A 145 -3.02 1.22 2.64
C PHE A 145 -3.63 1.84 1.40
N ILE A 146 -3.70 1.07 0.32
CA ILE A 146 -4.28 1.47 -0.96
C ILE A 146 -5.62 0.76 -1.16
N THR A 147 -6.66 1.50 -1.55
CA THR A 147 -8.00 0.94 -1.75
C THR A 147 -8.85 1.76 -2.71
N ASN A 148 -9.71 1.09 -3.48
CA ASN A 148 -10.77 1.75 -4.27
C ASN A 148 -12.06 1.99 -3.49
N LYS A 149 -12.08 1.67 -2.20
CA LYS A 149 -13.17 2.00 -1.27
C LYS A 149 -12.99 3.41 -0.71
N SER A 150 -14.05 3.96 -0.14
CA SER A 150 -14.04 5.25 0.56
C SER A 150 -13.71 5.06 2.03
N LEU A 151 -12.73 5.81 2.54
CA LEU A 151 -12.49 5.90 3.98
C LEU A 151 -13.25 7.10 4.56
N SER A 152 -14.34 6.82 5.26
CA SER A 152 -15.20 7.85 5.87
C SER A 152 -14.73 8.29 7.28
N ILE A 153 -13.71 7.63 7.85
CA ILE A 153 -13.15 7.97 9.16
C ILE A 153 -12.05 9.01 8.98
N ARG A 154 -11.96 9.99 9.90
CA ARG A 154 -10.87 10.96 9.89
C ARG A 154 -9.54 10.22 10.08
N LYS A 155 -8.63 10.36 9.11
CA LYS A 155 -7.29 9.71 9.13
C LYS A 155 -6.52 9.99 10.43
N THR A 156 -6.77 11.14 11.07
CA THR A 156 -6.18 11.57 12.34
C THR A 156 -6.62 10.76 13.57
N GLU A 157 -7.62 9.90 13.45
CA GLU A 157 -8.15 9.11 14.58
C GLU A 157 -7.49 7.73 14.70
N PHE A 158 -6.58 7.38 13.79
CA PHE A 158 -5.90 6.10 13.81
C PHE A 158 -4.38 6.28 13.91
N HIS A 159 -3.81 5.79 15.00
CA HIS A 159 -2.38 5.70 15.22
C HIS A 159 -2.01 4.24 15.46
N PRO A 160 -1.28 3.59 14.54
CA PRO A 160 -0.82 2.24 14.78
C PRO A 160 0.12 2.21 16.00
N LEU A 161 0.11 1.09 16.71
CA LEU A 161 1.04 0.87 17.81
C LEU A 161 2.47 0.72 17.27
N PRO A 162 3.50 1.18 18.02
CA PRO A 162 4.89 0.92 17.66
C PRO A 162 5.14 -0.57 17.42
N ILE A 163 5.91 -0.88 16.39
CA ILE A 163 6.27 -2.26 16.05
C ILE A 163 7.66 -2.51 16.63
N LEU A 164 7.72 -3.34 17.69
CA LEU A 164 8.95 -3.67 18.39
C LEU A 164 9.76 -2.43 18.82
N GLY A 165 9.06 -1.36 19.23
CA GLY A 165 9.65 -0.10 19.69
C GLY A 165 9.87 0.95 18.61
N ILE A 166 9.79 0.60 17.32
CA ILE A 166 9.87 1.57 16.22
C ILE A 166 8.51 2.24 16.01
N LYS A 167 8.51 3.58 15.88
CA LYS A 167 7.30 4.35 15.62
C LYS A 167 6.69 3.90 14.28
N SER A 168 5.39 3.64 14.30
CA SER A 168 4.61 3.30 13.11
C SER A 168 3.69 4.46 12.71
N GLU A 169 3.41 4.55 11.42
CA GLU A 169 2.47 5.49 10.81
C GLU A 169 1.54 4.74 9.87
N PHE A 170 0.28 5.16 9.81
CA PHE A 170 -0.70 4.64 8.88
C PHE A 170 -1.02 5.69 7.82
N ILE A 171 -0.87 5.32 6.57
CA ILE A 171 -1.09 6.20 5.43
C ILE A 171 -2.16 5.55 4.57
N CYS A 172 -3.28 6.23 4.41
CA CYS A 172 -4.36 5.75 3.57
C CYS A 172 -4.43 6.54 2.26
N TRP A 173 -4.44 5.80 1.16
CA TRP A 173 -4.81 6.22 -0.16
C TRP A 173 -6.09 5.50 -0.57
N ASP A 174 -7.21 6.14 -0.24
CA ASP A 174 -8.55 5.72 -0.60
C ASP A 174 -9.02 6.45 -1.87
N ILE A 175 -10.18 6.04 -2.40
CA ILE A 175 -10.73 6.61 -3.65
C ILE A 175 -10.92 8.13 -3.56
N ASN A 176 -11.25 8.67 -2.37
CA ASN A 176 -11.38 10.11 -2.17
C ASN A 176 -10.05 10.85 -2.34
N ARG A 177 -8.95 10.32 -1.77
CA ARG A 177 -7.63 10.94 -1.90
C ARG A 177 -7.13 10.87 -3.33
N LEU A 178 -7.36 9.76 -4.02
CA LEU A 178 -7.01 9.59 -5.44
C LEU A 178 -7.76 10.59 -6.33
N GLN A 179 -9.06 10.77 -6.12
CA GLN A 179 -9.86 11.78 -6.83
C GLN A 179 -9.30 13.20 -6.62
N GLN A 180 -9.02 13.57 -5.37
CA GLN A 180 -8.45 14.88 -5.03
C GLN A 180 -7.11 15.11 -5.73
N TYR A 181 -6.25 14.08 -5.74
CA TYR A 181 -4.96 14.12 -6.44
C TYR A 181 -5.15 14.34 -7.94
N LYS A 182 -5.98 13.55 -8.61
CA LYS A 182 -6.25 13.70 -10.06
C LYS A 182 -6.83 15.07 -10.42
N ASN A 183 -7.75 15.58 -9.60
CA ASN A 183 -8.34 16.90 -9.81
C ASN A 183 -7.30 18.02 -9.61
N SER A 184 -6.37 17.87 -8.67
CA SER A 184 -5.27 18.83 -8.48
C SER A 184 -4.32 18.88 -9.69
N GLY A 185 -4.00 17.73 -10.29
CA GLY A 185 -3.19 17.63 -11.50
C GLY A 185 -3.84 18.29 -12.72
N LYS A 186 -5.16 18.07 -12.91
CA LYS A 186 -5.93 18.73 -13.98
C LYS A 186 -5.93 20.26 -13.84
N ARG A 187 -6.08 20.78 -12.62
CA ARG A 187 -6.04 22.23 -12.37
C ARG A 187 -4.68 22.83 -12.76
N LYS A 188 -3.57 22.19 -12.38
CA LYS A 188 -2.21 22.64 -12.75
C LYS A 188 -1.97 22.68 -14.26
N LYS A 189 -2.42 21.66 -15.00
CA LYS A 189 -2.26 21.62 -16.48
C LYS A 189 -3.05 22.71 -17.20
N ASN A 190 -4.20 23.13 -16.68
CA ASN A 190 -4.99 24.21 -17.25
C ASN A 190 -4.45 25.62 -16.92
N LEU A 191 -3.55 25.75 -15.93
CA LEU A 191 -2.93 27.01 -15.54
C LEU A 191 -1.66 27.34 -16.35
N TYR A 192 -1.12 26.38 -17.10
CA TYR A 192 0.05 26.52 -17.97
C TYR A 192 -0.27 25.96 -19.37
N PRO A 193 -0.95 26.74 -20.23
CA PRO A 193 -1.26 26.34 -21.62
C PRO A 193 -0.02 26.33 -22.53
#